data_AF-A0A9E3M8M5-F1
#
_entry.id   AF-A0A9E3M8M5-F1
#
_cell.length_a   1.000
_cell.length_b   1.000
_cell.length_c   1.000
_cell.angle_alpha   90.00
_cell.angle_beta   90.00
_cell.angle_gamma   90.00
#
_symmetry.space_group_name_H-M   'P 1'
#
loop_
_entity.id
_entity.type
_entity.pdbx_description
1 polymer ?
#
loop_
_entity_poly.entity_id
_entity_poly.type
_entity_poly.pdbx_seq_one_letter_code
_entity_poly.pdbx_strand_id
1 'polypeptide(L)'
;MIRTAKIAIVLFVVLIGFAQARTITVGPDPDYDFNSIQPAIDDANNGDTIIVQPGVYTEYIIFDGKNITLTSTNPGDFNVVASTIINGRVWFLGTEDPNCTLTGFKINRLIGGNGNGQNHTHATISYCLLTGNLIDQGTVISGCDGTISNCVIVNNLSSGQVFPGAIYGCHGLIKNCTIANNFIRGIRVLNGGTTTIENCIIYGNGISVDGGATLNILYSNVEGGIYSGGDRTVNWGPGNIDADPCFADPAIGDYHLKSQAGRWDPNSQNWVQDDVTSPCIDTGNPNSPIGAEPFPNGGLINMGAYGGTPEASKSYFGRPPCEIIIAGDVNGDCEVNWFDFQIIALHWLRDENQ
;
A
#
# COMPACT_ATOMS: atom_id res chain seq x y z
N MET A 1 33.81 -32.65 66.48
CA MET A 1 33.85 -33.23 65.12
C MET A 1 32.60 -32.74 64.39
N ILE A 2 32.66 -31.55 63.80
CA ILE A 2 31.51 -30.89 63.15
C ILE A 2 31.66 -31.10 61.64
N ARG A 3 30.76 -31.86 61.02
CA ARG A 3 30.70 -32.07 59.57
C ARG A 3 29.90 -30.93 58.95
N THR A 4 30.57 -30.05 58.22
CA THR A 4 29.93 -29.04 57.36
C THR A 4 29.47 -29.68 56.06
N ALA A 5 28.14 -29.74 55.86
CA ALA A 5 27.53 -30.16 54.60
C ALA A 5 27.68 -29.03 53.57
N LYS A 6 28.33 -29.32 52.43
CA LYS A 6 28.37 -28.42 51.28
C LYS A 6 27.06 -28.57 50.50
N ILE A 7 26.20 -27.56 50.55
CA ILE A 7 25.02 -27.44 49.70
C ILE A 7 25.52 -26.99 48.32
N ALA A 8 25.36 -27.85 47.31
CA ALA A 8 25.59 -27.49 45.92
C ALA A 8 24.33 -26.81 45.38
N ILE A 9 24.43 -25.51 45.09
CA ILE A 9 23.39 -24.77 44.36
C ILE A 9 23.56 -25.10 42.88
N VAL A 10 22.62 -25.85 42.32
CA VAL A 10 22.52 -26.06 40.86
C VAL A 10 21.82 -24.84 40.28
N LEU A 11 22.58 -24.00 39.58
CA LEU A 11 22.07 -22.84 38.87
C LEU A 11 21.45 -23.31 37.54
N PHE A 12 20.12 -23.29 37.43
CA PHE A 12 19.41 -23.54 36.17
C PHE A 12 19.49 -22.27 35.32
N VAL A 13 20.45 -22.22 34.39
CA VAL A 13 20.48 -21.17 33.37
C VAL A 13 19.44 -21.54 32.32
N VAL A 14 18.28 -20.89 32.35
CA VAL A 14 17.35 -20.90 31.24
C VAL A 14 18.00 -20.08 30.12
N LEU A 15 18.59 -20.76 29.14
CA LEU A 15 18.96 -20.17 27.86
C LEU A 15 17.66 -19.77 27.15
N ILE A 16 17.25 -18.52 27.32
CA ILE A 16 16.25 -17.90 26.45
C ILE A 16 16.97 -17.73 25.11
N GLY A 17 16.82 -18.71 24.23
CA GLY A 17 17.25 -18.56 22.85
C GLY A 17 16.44 -17.42 22.25
N PHE A 18 17.07 -16.29 21.97
CA PHE A 18 16.50 -15.31 21.06
C PHE A 18 16.42 -16.00 19.70
N ALA A 19 15.24 -16.49 19.32
CA ALA A 19 15.00 -16.89 17.94
C ALA A 19 15.17 -15.63 17.09
N GLN A 20 16.26 -15.58 16.31
CA GLN A 20 16.40 -14.53 15.31
C GLN A 20 15.35 -14.76 14.23
N ALA A 21 14.74 -13.67 13.76
CA ALA A 21 13.94 -13.68 12.55
C ALA A 21 14.71 -14.38 11.43
N ARG A 22 14.13 -15.44 10.87
CA ARG A 22 14.71 -16.15 9.71
C ARG A 22 13.98 -15.79 8.43
N THR A 23 14.63 -16.07 7.31
CA THR A 23 14.02 -16.00 5.98
C THR A 23 13.58 -17.39 5.55
N ILE A 24 12.34 -17.50 5.10
CA ILE A 24 11.73 -18.71 4.53
C ILE A 24 11.41 -18.40 3.07
N THR A 25 11.71 -19.33 2.17
CA THR A 25 11.54 -19.14 0.74
C THR A 25 10.42 -20.03 0.18
N VAL A 26 9.58 -19.45 -0.68
CA VAL A 26 8.47 -20.15 -1.33
C VAL A 26 8.60 -20.05 -2.84
N GLY A 27 8.64 -21.20 -3.53
CA GLY A 27 8.76 -21.23 -5.00
C GLY A 27 8.56 -22.64 -5.58
N PRO A 28 8.45 -22.76 -6.91
CA PRO A 28 8.09 -24.01 -7.57
C PRO A 28 9.19 -25.09 -7.55
N ASP A 29 10.45 -24.70 -7.36
CA ASP A 29 11.62 -25.56 -7.44
C ASP A 29 11.99 -26.20 -6.08
N PRO A 30 12.70 -27.35 -6.07
CA PRO A 30 13.08 -28.06 -4.84
C PRO A 30 14.12 -27.32 -3.98
N ASP A 31 14.72 -26.25 -4.50
CA ASP A 31 15.70 -25.43 -3.77
C ASP A 31 15.04 -24.44 -2.79
N TYR A 32 13.71 -24.27 -2.87
CA TYR A 32 12.93 -23.46 -1.94
C TYR A 32 12.47 -24.28 -0.72
N ASP A 33 12.33 -23.62 0.43
CA ASP A 33 11.91 -24.28 1.67
C ASP A 33 10.51 -24.88 1.56
N PHE A 34 9.62 -24.19 0.83
CA PHE A 34 8.25 -24.62 0.57
C PHE A 34 7.85 -24.34 -0.89
N ASN A 35 6.88 -25.12 -1.39
CA ASN A 35 6.28 -24.91 -2.71
C ASN A 35 4.92 -24.20 -2.68
N SER A 36 4.42 -23.90 -1.49
CA SER A 36 3.10 -23.33 -1.20
C SER A 36 3.23 -22.32 -0.06
N ILE A 37 2.38 -21.29 -0.04
CA ILE A 37 2.52 -20.18 0.91
C ILE A 37 2.03 -20.57 2.31
N GLN A 38 0.88 -21.26 2.43
CA GLN A 38 0.33 -21.55 3.75
C GLN A 38 1.24 -22.45 4.60
N PRO A 39 1.86 -23.53 4.08
CA PRO A 39 2.82 -24.31 4.86
C PRO A 39 4.03 -23.51 5.37
N ALA A 40 4.49 -22.52 4.60
CA ALA A 40 5.56 -21.62 5.04
C ALA A 40 5.09 -20.73 6.20
N ILE A 41 3.85 -20.23 6.15
CA ILE A 41 3.25 -19.49 7.27
C ILE A 41 3.10 -20.38 8.49
N ASP A 42 2.65 -21.62 8.32
CA ASP A 42 2.46 -22.56 9.42
C ASP A 42 3.78 -22.84 10.17
N ASP A 43 4.90 -22.94 9.45
CA ASP A 43 6.26 -23.12 9.98
C ASP A 43 6.86 -21.83 10.57
N ALA A 44 6.47 -20.66 10.07
CA ALA A 44 7.02 -19.38 10.49
C ALA A 44 6.69 -19.03 11.96
N ASN A 45 7.64 -18.36 12.62
CA ASN A 45 7.46 -17.72 13.92
C ASN A 45 7.34 -16.20 13.76
N ASN A 46 6.83 -15.51 14.78
CA ASN A 46 6.81 -14.04 14.80
C ASN A 46 8.20 -13.46 14.51
N GLY A 47 8.25 -12.46 13.63
CA GLY A 47 9.47 -11.84 13.12
C GLY A 47 10.02 -12.46 11.84
N ASP A 48 9.63 -13.69 11.47
CA ASP A 48 10.12 -14.34 10.25
C ASP A 48 9.66 -13.60 8.99
N THR A 49 10.47 -13.71 7.93
CA THR A 49 10.17 -13.18 6.60
C THR A 49 9.99 -14.32 5.62
N ILE A 50 8.85 -14.37 4.95
CA ILE A 50 8.54 -15.32 3.88
C ILE A 50 8.66 -14.59 2.55
N ILE A 51 9.63 -15.00 1.72
CA ILE A 51 9.86 -14.45 0.39
C ILE A 51 9.27 -15.41 -0.65
N VAL A 52 8.30 -14.92 -1.42
CA VAL A 52 7.56 -15.70 -2.42
C VAL A 52 8.00 -15.33 -3.82
N GLN A 53 8.36 -16.33 -4.62
CA GLN A 53 8.72 -16.16 -6.02
C GLN A 53 7.49 -15.89 -6.90
N PRO A 54 7.66 -15.27 -8.08
CA PRO A 54 6.63 -15.19 -9.10
C PRO A 54 6.01 -16.56 -9.40
N GLY A 55 4.69 -16.62 -9.44
CA GLY A 55 3.92 -17.85 -9.55
C GLY A 55 2.45 -17.65 -9.21
N VAL A 56 1.63 -18.69 -9.45
CA VAL A 56 0.21 -18.70 -9.09
C VAL A 56 -0.02 -19.69 -7.95
N TYR A 57 -0.34 -19.16 -6.78
CA TYR A 57 -0.58 -19.91 -5.56
C TYR A 57 -2.08 -19.97 -5.29
N THR A 58 -2.71 -21.11 -5.58
CA THR A 58 -4.16 -21.30 -5.37
C THR A 58 -4.41 -21.85 -3.98
N GLU A 59 -4.48 -20.94 -3.02
CA GLU A 59 -4.53 -21.26 -1.59
C GLU A 59 -5.39 -20.24 -0.82
N TYR A 60 -5.82 -20.61 0.39
CA TYR A 60 -6.38 -19.66 1.34
C TYR A 60 -5.33 -19.34 2.39
N ILE A 61 -4.92 -18.07 2.42
CA ILE A 61 -3.83 -17.61 3.28
C ILE A 61 -4.43 -17.14 4.60
N ILE A 62 -3.94 -17.71 5.70
CA ILE A 62 -4.36 -17.42 7.06
C ILE A 62 -3.10 -17.10 7.87
N PHE A 63 -2.98 -15.86 8.32
CA PHE A 63 -1.84 -15.41 9.15
C PHE A 63 -1.90 -15.93 10.58
N ASP A 64 -3.08 -16.35 11.06
CA ASP A 64 -3.30 -16.95 12.38
C ASP A 64 -2.78 -16.09 13.56
N GLY A 65 -2.82 -14.77 13.42
CA GLY A 65 -2.32 -13.86 14.46
C GLY A 65 -0.80 -13.68 14.50
N LYS A 66 -0.06 -14.27 13.56
CA LYS A 66 1.40 -14.16 13.50
C LYS A 66 1.84 -12.80 12.95
N ASN A 67 2.85 -12.22 13.59
CA ASN A 67 3.52 -11.00 13.14
C ASN A 67 4.73 -11.37 12.27
N ILE A 68 4.47 -11.75 11.02
CA ILE A 68 5.48 -12.11 10.02
C ILE A 68 5.47 -11.12 8.86
N THR A 69 6.54 -11.08 8.08
CA THR A 69 6.56 -10.40 6.78
C THR A 69 6.35 -11.41 5.67
N LEU A 70 5.21 -11.36 4.97
CA LEU A 70 4.97 -12.07 3.73
C LEU A 70 5.17 -11.11 2.57
N THR A 71 6.19 -11.35 1.74
CA THR A 71 6.59 -10.47 0.64
C THR A 71 6.83 -11.24 -0.65
N SER A 72 6.56 -10.62 -1.80
CA SER A 72 7.17 -11.06 -3.06
C SER A 72 8.67 -10.74 -3.08
N THR A 73 9.39 -11.19 -4.10
CA THR A 73 10.83 -10.93 -4.26
C THR A 73 11.16 -9.46 -4.45
N ASN A 74 10.23 -8.66 -4.97
CA ASN A 74 10.42 -7.22 -5.17
C ASN A 74 9.06 -6.49 -5.20
N PRO A 75 8.55 -6.04 -4.04
CA PRO A 75 7.25 -5.34 -3.97
C PRO A 75 7.24 -3.99 -4.71
N GLY A 76 8.41 -3.38 -4.96
CA GLY A 76 8.52 -2.10 -5.68
C GLY A 76 8.48 -2.22 -7.20
N ASP A 77 8.53 -3.43 -7.76
CA ASP A 77 8.38 -3.72 -9.19
C ASP A 77 6.99 -4.35 -9.41
N PHE A 78 6.07 -3.59 -10.00
CA PHE A 78 4.68 -4.02 -10.14
C PHE A 78 4.53 -5.17 -11.14
N ASN A 79 5.50 -5.44 -12.00
CA ASN A 79 5.51 -6.64 -12.84
C ASN A 79 5.81 -7.89 -12.02
N VAL A 80 6.72 -7.80 -11.03
CA VAL A 80 6.95 -8.87 -10.05
C VAL A 80 5.70 -9.08 -9.19
N VAL A 81 5.07 -8.00 -8.73
CA VAL A 81 3.81 -8.07 -7.98
C VAL A 81 2.69 -8.73 -8.80
N ALA A 82 2.51 -8.31 -10.05
CA ALA A 82 1.47 -8.84 -10.94
C ALA A 82 1.67 -10.32 -11.29
N SER A 83 2.92 -10.80 -11.27
CA SER A 83 3.28 -12.20 -11.52
C SER A 83 3.35 -13.05 -10.26
N THR A 84 3.30 -12.45 -9.06
CA THR A 84 3.24 -13.16 -7.76
C THR A 84 1.79 -13.17 -7.26
N ILE A 85 1.03 -14.18 -7.67
CA ILE A 85 -0.43 -14.21 -7.57
C ILE A 85 -0.87 -15.15 -6.45
N ILE A 86 -1.58 -14.60 -5.47
CA ILE A 86 -2.41 -15.39 -4.54
C ILE A 86 -3.79 -15.51 -5.17
N ASN A 87 -4.05 -16.69 -5.75
CA ASN A 87 -5.33 -17.03 -6.36
C ASN A 87 -6.32 -17.52 -5.30
N GLY A 88 -6.63 -16.64 -4.35
CA GLY A 88 -7.45 -16.95 -3.19
C GLY A 88 -7.67 -15.71 -2.33
N ARG A 89 -8.03 -15.94 -1.06
CA ARG A 89 -8.21 -14.86 -0.07
C ARG A 89 -7.05 -14.86 0.92
N VAL A 90 -6.80 -13.69 1.49
CA VAL A 90 -5.93 -13.51 2.65
C VAL A 90 -6.78 -13.17 3.86
N TRP A 91 -6.47 -13.80 4.99
CA TRP A 91 -7.26 -13.67 6.22
C TRP A 91 -6.36 -13.45 7.44
N PHE A 92 -6.69 -12.41 8.20
CA PHE A 92 -6.07 -12.06 9.47
C PHE A 92 -6.99 -12.42 10.64
N LEU A 93 -6.40 -12.82 11.77
CA LEU A 93 -7.15 -13.16 12.98
C LEU A 93 -7.63 -11.91 13.73
N GLY A 94 -6.92 -10.79 13.57
CA GLY A 94 -7.18 -9.51 14.22
C GLY A 94 -6.26 -9.22 15.42
N THR A 95 -5.32 -10.11 15.74
CA THR A 95 -4.29 -9.89 16.76
C THR A 95 -2.97 -9.43 16.18
N GLU A 96 -2.84 -9.43 14.85
CA GLU A 96 -1.64 -8.97 14.16
C GLU A 96 -1.44 -7.46 14.37
N ASP A 97 -0.21 -7.09 14.69
CA ASP A 97 0.22 -5.72 14.92
C ASP A 97 0.94 -5.15 13.66
N PRO A 98 1.37 -3.88 13.68
CA PRO A 98 2.03 -3.27 12.53
C PRO A 98 3.31 -3.97 12.03
N ASN A 99 3.91 -4.88 12.81
CA ASN A 99 5.04 -5.71 12.36
C ASN A 99 4.61 -6.90 11.49
N CYS A 100 3.33 -7.23 11.43
CA CYS A 100 2.78 -8.13 10.44
C CYS A 100 2.64 -7.39 9.10
N THR A 101 3.24 -7.92 8.04
CA THR A 101 3.25 -7.27 6.73
C THR A 101 2.81 -8.24 5.63
N LEU A 102 1.86 -7.82 4.81
CA LEU A 102 1.53 -8.42 3.51
C LEU A 102 1.95 -7.43 2.43
N THR A 103 2.92 -7.79 1.59
CA THR A 103 3.41 -6.86 0.57
C THR A 103 3.77 -7.49 -0.77
N GLY A 104 3.43 -6.80 -1.86
CA GLY A 104 3.92 -7.16 -3.19
C GLY A 104 3.17 -8.32 -3.87
N PHE A 105 1.87 -8.49 -3.63
CA PHE A 105 1.08 -9.56 -4.25
C PHE A 105 -0.09 -9.06 -5.09
N LYS A 106 -0.39 -9.78 -6.18
CA LYS A 106 -1.72 -9.75 -6.79
C LYS A 106 -2.65 -10.71 -6.04
N ILE A 107 -3.78 -10.21 -5.55
CA ILE A 107 -4.79 -10.99 -4.80
C ILE A 107 -6.06 -11.11 -5.64
N ASN A 108 -6.43 -12.33 -6.04
CA ASN A 108 -7.61 -12.55 -6.92
C ASN A 108 -8.95 -12.70 -6.18
N ARG A 109 -9.00 -12.41 -4.88
CA ARG A 109 -10.26 -12.34 -4.11
C ARG A 109 -10.25 -11.14 -3.17
N LEU A 110 -10.05 -11.39 -1.88
CA LEU A 110 -10.19 -10.38 -0.83
C LEU A 110 -9.08 -10.52 0.21
N ILE A 111 -8.89 -9.45 0.95
CA ILE A 111 -8.14 -9.37 2.19
C ILE A 111 -9.13 -9.06 3.31
N GLY A 112 -9.20 -9.89 4.34
CA GLY A 112 -10.14 -9.70 5.44
C GLY A 112 -9.51 -9.91 6.80
N GLY A 113 -10.01 -9.19 7.80
CA GLY A 113 -9.89 -9.56 9.22
C GLY A 113 -11.15 -10.29 9.69
N ASN A 114 -11.11 -10.85 10.91
CA ASN A 114 -12.25 -11.53 11.54
C ASN A 114 -13.56 -10.70 11.44
N GLY A 115 -14.42 -11.10 10.49
CA GLY A 115 -15.61 -10.38 10.03
C GLY A 115 -16.80 -10.35 10.99
N ASN A 116 -16.58 -10.57 12.29
CA ASN A 116 -17.65 -10.70 13.29
C ASN A 116 -17.65 -9.60 14.37
N GLY A 117 -16.85 -8.55 14.20
CA GLY A 117 -16.89 -7.34 15.03
C GLY A 117 -15.91 -7.36 16.21
N GLN A 118 -15.02 -6.37 16.19
CA GLN A 118 -14.10 -5.89 17.24
C GLN A 118 -12.62 -6.32 17.21
N ASN A 119 -12.22 -7.35 16.46
CA ASN A 119 -10.79 -7.67 16.30
C ASN A 119 -10.34 -7.35 14.87
N HIS A 120 -10.11 -6.06 14.60
CA HIS A 120 -9.49 -5.60 13.36
C HIS A 120 -7.97 -5.81 13.43
N THR A 121 -7.38 -6.22 12.31
CA THR A 121 -5.92 -6.37 12.22
C THR A 121 -5.25 -5.01 12.14
N HIS A 122 -4.08 -4.87 12.76
CA HIS A 122 -3.21 -3.70 12.59
C HIS A 122 -2.04 -3.99 11.64
N ALA A 123 -2.09 -5.11 10.91
CA ALA A 123 -1.10 -5.48 9.90
C ALA A 123 -0.95 -4.41 8.81
N THR A 124 0.26 -4.27 8.29
CA THR A 124 0.57 -3.41 7.14
C THR A 124 0.27 -4.17 5.86
N ILE A 125 -0.59 -3.61 5.01
CA ILE A 125 -0.86 -4.10 3.66
C ILE A 125 -0.25 -3.12 2.68
N SER A 126 0.70 -3.55 1.85
CA SER A 126 1.32 -2.65 0.89
C SER A 126 1.60 -3.25 -0.47
N TYR A 127 1.76 -2.43 -1.51
CA TYR A 127 2.16 -2.87 -2.85
C TYR A 127 1.31 -4.05 -3.39
N CYS A 128 0.01 -4.07 -3.06
CA CYS A 128 -0.89 -5.15 -3.47
C CYS A 128 -1.77 -4.73 -4.65
N LEU A 129 -2.01 -5.67 -5.56
CA LEU A 129 -2.91 -5.51 -6.70
C LEU A 129 -4.20 -6.26 -6.45
N LEU A 130 -5.28 -5.52 -6.22
CA LEU A 130 -6.63 -6.06 -6.09
C LEU A 130 -7.45 -5.51 -7.25
N THR A 131 -7.36 -6.22 -8.37
CA THR A 131 -7.78 -5.73 -9.68
C THR A 131 -8.78 -6.68 -10.33
N GLY A 132 -9.96 -6.19 -10.70
CA GLY A 132 -10.95 -7.02 -11.39
C GLY A 132 -11.54 -8.15 -10.54
N ASN A 133 -11.47 -8.06 -9.21
CA ASN A 133 -11.96 -9.14 -8.35
C ASN A 133 -13.48 -9.18 -8.33
N LEU A 134 -14.02 -10.39 -8.49
CA LEU A 134 -15.45 -10.68 -8.37
C LEU A 134 -15.73 -11.28 -6.99
N ILE A 135 -16.37 -10.50 -6.12
CA ILE A 135 -16.69 -10.92 -4.76
C ILE A 135 -18.19 -11.24 -4.65
N ASP A 136 -18.51 -12.44 -4.17
CA ASP A 136 -19.87 -12.81 -3.78
C ASP A 136 -20.16 -12.19 -2.41
N GLN A 137 -21.13 -11.28 -2.35
CA GLN A 137 -21.62 -10.63 -1.13
C GLN A 137 -20.51 -10.17 -0.17
N GLY A 138 -19.55 -9.40 -0.65
CA GLY A 138 -18.42 -8.98 0.18
C GLY A 138 -17.67 -7.75 -0.34
N THR A 139 -16.56 -7.46 0.33
CA THR A 139 -15.63 -6.40 -0.01
C THR A 139 -14.27 -6.96 -0.43
N VAL A 140 -13.43 -6.11 -0.98
CA VAL A 140 -12.05 -6.42 -1.38
C VAL A 140 -11.12 -6.33 -0.18
N ILE A 141 -11.26 -5.30 0.67
CA ILE A 141 -10.52 -5.13 1.92
C ILE A 141 -11.50 -4.80 3.06
N SER A 142 -11.45 -5.57 4.16
CA SER A 142 -12.22 -5.29 5.39
C SER A 142 -11.45 -5.55 6.67
N GLY A 143 -11.77 -4.78 7.71
CA GLY A 143 -11.33 -5.06 9.08
C GLY A 143 -9.82 -4.92 9.28
N CYS A 144 -9.21 -4.00 8.55
CA CYS A 144 -7.79 -3.65 8.66
C CYS A 144 -7.68 -2.20 9.14
N ASP A 145 -7.20 -2.03 10.37
CA ASP A 145 -6.94 -0.73 11.01
C ASP A 145 -5.45 -0.37 10.94
N GLY A 146 -4.63 -1.27 10.39
CA GLY A 146 -3.23 -1.01 10.03
C GLY A 146 -3.09 -0.09 8.81
N THR A 147 -1.85 0.09 8.36
CA THR A 147 -1.57 0.93 7.19
C THR A 147 -1.85 0.15 5.90
N ILE A 148 -2.62 0.76 5.00
CA ILE A 148 -2.81 0.30 3.62
C ILE A 148 -2.08 1.28 2.71
N SER A 149 -1.03 0.84 2.01
CA SER A 149 -0.21 1.76 1.20
C SER A 149 0.28 1.23 -0.14
N ASN A 150 0.40 2.09 -1.15
CA ASN A 150 0.92 1.72 -2.48
C ASN A 150 0.11 0.59 -3.14
N CYS A 151 -1.18 0.48 -2.82
CA CYS A 151 -2.07 -0.54 -3.37
C CYS A 151 -2.86 0.00 -4.57
N VAL A 152 -3.06 -0.86 -5.57
CA VAL A 152 -3.97 -0.62 -6.70
C VAL A 152 -5.23 -1.44 -6.48
N ILE A 153 -6.33 -0.76 -6.17
CA ILE A 153 -7.62 -1.37 -5.82
C ILE A 153 -8.65 -0.89 -6.83
N VAL A 154 -8.76 -1.59 -7.95
CA VAL A 154 -9.48 -1.09 -9.13
C VAL A 154 -10.38 -2.12 -9.79
N ASN A 155 -11.43 -1.66 -10.46
CA ASN A 155 -12.32 -2.50 -11.28
C ASN A 155 -12.94 -3.69 -10.52
N ASN A 156 -13.04 -3.61 -9.19
CA ASN A 156 -13.62 -4.70 -8.41
C ASN A 156 -15.14 -4.61 -8.40
N LEU A 157 -15.79 -5.77 -8.41
CA LEU A 157 -17.23 -5.92 -8.45
C LEU A 157 -17.70 -6.81 -7.31
N SER A 158 -18.73 -6.37 -6.60
CA SER A 158 -19.43 -7.17 -5.60
C SER A 158 -20.83 -7.49 -6.09
N SER A 159 -21.20 -8.77 -6.02
CA SER A 159 -22.54 -9.25 -6.31
C SER A 159 -23.33 -9.33 -5.00
N GLY A 160 -24.12 -8.31 -4.69
CA GLY A 160 -24.88 -8.23 -3.44
C GLY A 160 -25.80 -7.02 -3.36
N GLN A 161 -26.83 -7.08 -2.50
CA GLN A 161 -27.78 -5.97 -2.26
C GLN A 161 -27.21 -4.89 -1.32
N VAL A 162 -26.14 -5.21 -0.61
CA VAL A 162 -25.35 -4.27 0.18
C VAL A 162 -24.21 -3.82 -0.72
N PHE A 163 -23.98 -2.51 -0.84
CA PHE A 163 -22.84 -1.95 -1.56
C PHE A 163 -21.70 -1.68 -0.55
N PRO A 164 -20.94 -2.70 -0.10
CA PRO A 164 -19.77 -2.45 0.73
C PRO A 164 -18.78 -1.64 -0.12
N GLY A 165 -18.07 -0.66 0.46
CA GLY A 165 -16.96 -0.03 -0.26
C GLY A 165 -15.86 -1.07 -0.55
N ALA A 166 -15.04 -0.87 -1.58
CA ALA A 166 -13.88 -1.74 -1.88
C ALA A 166 -12.95 -1.84 -0.69
N ILE A 167 -12.83 -0.75 0.07
CA ILE A 167 -12.32 -0.75 1.43
C ILE A 167 -13.50 -0.50 2.37
N TYR A 168 -13.75 -1.42 3.31
CA TYR A 168 -14.92 -1.39 4.20
C TYR A 168 -14.52 -1.54 5.67
N GLY A 169 -14.83 -0.53 6.48
CA GLY A 169 -14.61 -0.59 7.93
C GLY A 169 -13.14 -0.73 8.32
N CYS A 170 -12.25 -0.07 7.57
CA CYS A 170 -10.82 0.03 7.86
C CYS A 170 -10.54 1.40 8.50
N HIS A 171 -10.09 1.41 9.77
CA HIS A 171 -9.96 2.63 10.59
C HIS A 171 -8.49 3.03 10.82
N GLY A 172 -7.67 2.84 9.79
CA GLY A 172 -6.25 3.15 9.80
C GLY A 172 -5.86 4.27 8.83
N LEU A 173 -4.58 4.25 8.46
CA LEU A 173 -4.02 5.10 7.43
C LEU A 173 -4.11 4.41 6.06
N ILE A 174 -4.73 5.07 5.10
CA ILE A 174 -4.70 4.70 3.69
C ILE A 174 -3.85 5.75 2.98
N LYS A 175 -2.68 5.36 2.46
CA LYS A 175 -1.73 6.30 1.87
C LYS A 175 -1.20 5.85 0.52
N ASN A 176 -0.93 6.78 -0.41
CA ASN A 176 -0.38 6.45 -1.73
C ASN A 176 -1.16 5.30 -2.40
N CYS A 177 -2.50 5.31 -2.40
CA CYS A 177 -3.29 4.23 -2.99
C CYS A 177 -4.09 4.76 -4.19
N THR A 178 -4.26 3.93 -5.21
CA THR A 178 -5.17 4.19 -6.33
C THR A 178 -6.40 3.30 -6.18
N ILE A 179 -7.55 3.91 -5.88
CA ILE A 179 -8.81 3.23 -5.58
C ILE A 179 -9.85 3.72 -6.58
N ALA A 180 -9.96 3.06 -7.74
CA ALA A 180 -10.69 3.63 -8.87
C ALA A 180 -11.57 2.63 -9.62
N ASN A 181 -12.66 3.12 -10.22
CA ASN A 181 -13.60 2.36 -11.06
C ASN A 181 -14.09 1.05 -10.44
N ASN A 182 -14.15 0.99 -9.12
CA ASN A 182 -14.80 -0.12 -8.45
C ASN A 182 -16.31 0.04 -8.70
N PHE A 183 -16.99 -1.04 -9.12
CA PHE A 183 -18.44 -1.01 -9.33
C PHE A 183 -19.22 -1.06 -7.99
N ILE A 184 -18.46 -1.17 -6.91
CA ILE A 184 -18.84 -0.87 -5.54
C ILE A 184 -18.41 0.56 -5.16
N ARG A 185 -18.82 1.07 -4.00
CA ARG A 185 -18.22 2.31 -3.49
C ARG A 185 -16.70 2.15 -3.36
N GLY A 186 -15.91 3.21 -3.44
CA GLY A 186 -14.47 3.12 -3.25
C GLY A 186 -14.09 2.78 -1.82
N ILE A 187 -14.50 3.64 -0.89
CA ILE A 187 -14.22 3.47 0.53
C ILE A 187 -15.51 3.68 1.32
N ARG A 188 -15.73 2.85 2.34
CA ARG A 188 -16.81 3.03 3.30
C ARG A 188 -16.28 2.95 4.74
N VAL A 189 -16.40 4.07 5.45
CA VAL A 189 -16.00 4.21 6.87
C VAL A 189 -17.27 4.22 7.73
N LEU A 190 -17.27 3.45 8.83
CA LEU A 190 -18.43 3.30 9.70
C LEU A 190 -18.03 2.94 11.14
N ASN A 191 -19.01 2.64 12.01
CA ASN A 191 -18.81 2.12 13.37
C ASN A 191 -17.98 3.01 14.30
N GLY A 192 -18.07 4.34 14.16
CA GLY A 192 -17.30 5.27 15.00
C GLY A 192 -15.78 5.26 14.73
N GLY A 193 -15.31 4.50 13.74
CA GLY A 193 -13.91 4.40 13.39
C GLY A 193 -13.37 5.68 12.76
N THR A 194 -12.05 5.86 12.84
CA THR A 194 -11.36 7.01 12.24
C THR A 194 -10.46 6.53 11.12
N THR A 195 -10.63 7.04 9.91
CA THR A 195 -9.74 6.74 8.78
C THR A 195 -9.05 8.01 8.32
N THR A 196 -7.77 7.92 8.00
CA THR A 196 -7.02 9.01 7.35
C THR A 196 -6.62 8.58 5.95
N ILE A 197 -6.90 9.42 4.97
CA ILE A 197 -6.53 9.27 3.56
C ILE A 197 -5.48 10.31 3.23
N GLU A 198 -4.34 9.90 2.69
CA GLU A 198 -3.24 10.77 2.31
C GLU A 198 -2.66 10.36 0.94
N ASN A 199 -2.34 11.31 0.05
CA ASN A 199 -1.69 11.02 -1.25
C ASN A 199 -2.42 9.97 -2.09
N CYS A 200 -3.74 9.84 -1.95
CA CYS A 200 -4.50 8.82 -2.66
C CYS A 200 -5.21 9.40 -3.88
N ILE A 201 -5.54 8.52 -4.81
CA ILE A 201 -6.44 8.82 -5.92
C ILE A 201 -7.69 7.95 -5.76
N ILE A 202 -8.85 8.59 -5.62
CA ILE A 202 -10.15 7.95 -5.44
C ILE A 202 -11.08 8.49 -6.52
N TYR A 203 -11.38 7.67 -7.53
CA TYR A 203 -11.98 8.14 -8.77
C TYR A 203 -12.92 7.11 -9.41
N GLY A 204 -14.12 7.51 -9.80
CA GLY A 204 -15.11 6.64 -10.45
C GLY A 204 -15.85 5.68 -9.51
N ASN A 205 -15.79 5.89 -8.19
CA ASN A 205 -16.35 4.99 -7.18
C ASN A 205 -16.76 5.67 -5.85
N GLY A 206 -16.26 6.87 -5.55
CA GLY A 206 -16.67 7.70 -4.42
C GLY A 206 -16.37 7.14 -3.01
N ILE A 207 -16.70 7.94 -1.99
CA ILE A 207 -16.47 7.61 -0.57
C ILE A 207 -17.78 7.69 0.20
N SER A 208 -17.96 6.81 1.19
CA SER A 208 -19.08 6.82 2.13
C SER A 208 -18.60 6.88 3.58
N VAL A 209 -19.21 7.74 4.39
CA VAL A 209 -18.92 7.87 5.83
C VAL A 209 -20.25 7.88 6.58
N ASP A 210 -20.42 6.95 7.53
CA ASP A 210 -21.66 6.75 8.29
C ASP A 210 -21.36 6.39 9.76
N GLY A 211 -22.39 6.27 10.60
CA GLY A 211 -22.32 5.55 11.88
C GLY A 211 -21.34 6.14 12.90
N GLY A 212 -21.25 7.46 13.02
CA GLY A 212 -20.39 8.18 13.96
C GLY A 212 -18.91 8.22 13.54
N ALA A 213 -18.58 7.73 12.35
CA ALA A 213 -17.19 7.65 11.89
C ALA A 213 -16.57 9.02 11.61
N THR A 214 -15.24 9.07 11.67
CA THR A 214 -14.42 10.22 11.30
C THR A 214 -13.59 9.89 10.06
N LEU A 215 -13.58 10.78 9.08
CA LEU A 215 -12.72 10.69 7.90
C LEU A 215 -11.86 11.96 7.79
N ASN A 216 -10.54 11.78 7.74
CA ASN A 216 -9.59 12.84 7.43
C ASN A 216 -9.05 12.62 6.01
N ILE A 217 -9.03 13.66 5.18
CA ILE A 217 -8.48 13.56 3.82
C ILE A 217 -7.46 14.68 3.63
N LEU A 218 -6.28 14.32 3.15
CA LEU A 218 -5.13 15.21 2.97
C LEU A 218 -4.49 14.89 1.61
N TYR A 219 -4.05 15.91 0.87
CA TYR A 219 -3.22 15.74 -0.33
C TYR A 219 -3.68 14.63 -1.28
N SER A 220 -5.00 14.49 -1.49
CA SER A 220 -5.57 13.39 -2.27
C SER A 220 -6.48 13.91 -3.38
N ASN A 221 -6.55 13.17 -4.48
CA ASN A 221 -7.51 13.42 -5.54
C ASN A 221 -8.78 12.61 -5.27
N VAL A 222 -9.91 13.28 -5.04
CA VAL A 222 -11.18 12.65 -4.66
C VAL A 222 -12.31 13.18 -5.54
N GLU A 223 -12.79 12.33 -6.45
CA GLU A 223 -13.88 12.67 -7.37
C GLU A 223 -15.22 12.89 -6.66
N GLY A 224 -15.87 14.02 -6.94
CA GLY A 224 -17.28 14.22 -6.59
C GLY A 224 -17.58 14.29 -5.09
N GLY A 225 -16.53 14.39 -4.26
CA GLY A 225 -16.62 14.48 -2.81
C GLY A 225 -17.08 13.20 -2.11
N ILE A 226 -17.83 13.36 -1.00
CA ILE A 226 -18.15 12.26 -0.08
C ILE A 226 -19.67 12.10 0.03
N TYR A 227 -20.17 10.93 -0.35
CA TYR A 227 -21.55 10.51 -0.13
C TYR A 227 -21.76 10.21 1.34
N SER A 228 -22.66 10.92 2.01
CA SER A 228 -22.63 10.87 3.47
C SER A 228 -24.02 11.15 4.07
N GLY A 229 -24.41 10.38 5.09
CA GLY A 229 -25.66 10.53 5.84
C GLY A 229 -25.47 10.36 7.35
N GLY A 230 -26.36 10.93 8.17
CA GLY A 230 -26.33 10.75 9.64
C GLY A 230 -25.20 11.45 10.40
N ASP A 231 -24.93 10.95 11.62
CA ASP A 231 -23.87 11.39 12.55
C ASP A 231 -22.49 10.93 12.06
N ARG A 232 -21.57 11.87 11.82
CA ARG A 232 -20.22 11.65 11.25
C ARG A 232 -19.38 12.92 11.32
N THR A 233 -18.06 12.75 11.19
CA THR A 233 -17.10 13.84 11.03
C THR A 233 -16.30 13.68 9.75
N VAL A 234 -16.24 14.72 8.92
CA VAL A 234 -15.39 14.76 7.73
C VAL A 234 -14.48 15.98 7.85
N ASN A 235 -13.19 15.73 7.91
CA ASN A 235 -12.15 16.75 7.96
C ASN A 235 -11.47 16.82 6.59
N TRP A 236 -11.81 17.86 5.84
CA TRP A 236 -11.17 18.16 4.57
C TRP A 236 -9.90 18.98 4.81
N GLY A 237 -8.76 18.30 4.80
CA GLY A 237 -7.45 18.90 4.98
C GLY A 237 -6.91 19.62 3.73
N PRO A 238 -5.65 20.07 3.77
CA PRO A 238 -5.02 20.78 2.66
C PRO A 238 -4.68 19.83 1.50
N GLY A 239 -4.39 20.42 0.33
CA GLY A 239 -3.81 19.73 -0.82
C GLY A 239 -4.74 18.75 -1.56
N ASN A 240 -5.99 18.62 -1.13
CA ASN A 240 -6.95 17.79 -1.84
C ASN A 240 -7.40 18.45 -3.14
N ILE A 241 -7.56 17.65 -4.20
CA ILE A 241 -8.01 18.08 -5.52
C ILE A 241 -9.21 17.22 -5.97
N ASP A 242 -9.97 17.73 -6.95
CA ASP A 242 -11.02 16.99 -7.66
C ASP A 242 -10.79 17.24 -9.15
N ALA A 243 -10.04 16.33 -9.78
CA ALA A 243 -9.67 16.43 -11.18
C ALA A 243 -9.58 15.04 -11.81
N ASP A 244 -9.74 14.96 -13.13
CA ASP A 244 -9.43 13.72 -13.86
C ASP A 244 -7.96 13.33 -13.63
N PRO A 245 -7.66 12.15 -13.05
CA PRO A 245 -6.30 11.68 -12.82
C PRO A 245 -5.50 11.50 -14.10
N CYS A 246 -6.13 11.51 -15.28
CA CYS A 246 -5.49 11.27 -16.57
C CYS A 246 -4.73 9.93 -16.56
N PHE A 247 -5.39 8.85 -16.15
CA PHE A 247 -4.83 7.51 -16.22
C PHE A 247 -4.53 7.12 -17.68
N ALA A 248 -3.49 6.31 -17.87
CA ALA A 248 -3.03 5.83 -19.17
C ALA A 248 -4.12 5.10 -19.97
N ASP A 249 -4.56 3.95 -19.45
CA ASP A 249 -5.59 3.11 -20.03
C ASP A 249 -6.28 2.24 -18.96
N PRO A 250 -7.24 2.81 -18.21
CA PRO A 250 -7.99 2.07 -17.20
C PRO A 250 -8.75 0.85 -17.74
N ALA A 251 -9.07 0.81 -19.04
CA ALA A 251 -9.86 -0.28 -19.63
C ALA A 251 -9.07 -1.60 -19.67
N ILE A 252 -7.74 -1.52 -19.77
CA ILE A 252 -6.85 -2.68 -19.70
C ILE A 252 -6.10 -2.79 -18.36
N GLY A 253 -6.40 -1.90 -17.41
CA GLY A 253 -5.84 -1.92 -16.06
C GLY A 253 -4.56 -1.10 -15.88
N ASP A 254 -4.20 -0.23 -16.83
CA ASP A 254 -3.06 0.68 -16.69
C ASP A 254 -3.51 1.99 -16.01
N TYR A 255 -3.25 2.06 -14.71
CA TYR A 255 -3.57 3.19 -13.84
C TYR A 255 -2.37 4.11 -13.58
N HIS A 256 -1.29 3.99 -14.34
CA HIS A 256 -0.21 4.97 -14.29
C HIS A 256 -0.71 6.34 -14.78
N LEU A 257 -0.14 7.41 -14.23
CA LEU A 257 -0.52 8.78 -14.55
C LEU A 257 0.11 9.21 -15.87
N LYS A 258 -0.67 9.74 -16.81
CA LYS A 258 -0.10 10.27 -18.05
C LYS A 258 0.89 11.39 -17.77
N SER A 259 1.99 11.40 -18.52
CA SER A 259 3.00 12.46 -18.43
C SER A 259 3.63 12.75 -19.79
N GLN A 260 3.69 14.03 -20.13
CA GLN A 260 4.45 14.50 -21.29
C GLN A 260 5.96 14.34 -21.13
N ALA A 261 6.47 14.17 -19.90
CA ALA A 261 7.89 13.89 -19.63
C ALA A 261 8.21 12.38 -19.64
N GLY A 262 7.20 11.54 -19.43
CA GLY A 262 7.34 10.10 -19.46
C GLY A 262 6.55 9.42 -18.35
N ARG A 263 5.66 8.52 -18.74
CA ARG A 263 4.96 7.57 -17.87
C ARG A 263 5.56 6.18 -18.06
N TRP A 264 5.59 5.37 -17.01
CA TRP A 264 5.98 3.97 -17.09
C TRP A 264 4.91 3.15 -17.82
N ASP A 265 5.32 2.38 -18.84
CA ASP A 265 4.47 1.36 -19.47
C ASP A 265 4.93 -0.02 -18.99
N PRO A 266 4.11 -0.75 -18.20
CA PRO A 266 4.50 -2.05 -17.66
C PRO A 266 4.66 -3.12 -18.75
N ASN A 267 4.02 -2.96 -19.92
CA ASN A 267 4.09 -3.97 -20.98
C ASN A 267 5.43 -3.92 -21.73
N SER A 268 5.89 -2.71 -22.09
CA SER A 268 7.19 -2.52 -22.75
C SER A 268 8.35 -2.36 -21.76
N GLN A 269 8.05 -2.16 -20.48
CA GLN A 269 9.03 -1.83 -19.42
C GLN A 269 9.88 -0.62 -19.81
N ASN A 270 9.24 0.41 -20.34
CA ASN A 270 9.90 1.61 -20.83
C ASN A 270 9.05 2.88 -20.59
N TRP A 271 9.68 4.04 -20.73
CA TRP A 271 9.04 5.34 -20.60
C TRP A 271 8.32 5.73 -21.90
N VAL A 272 7.04 6.06 -21.80
CA VAL A 272 6.20 6.55 -22.90
C VAL A 272 5.81 8.00 -22.63
N GLN A 273 5.96 8.87 -23.62
CA GLN A 273 5.49 10.25 -23.52
C GLN A 273 4.02 10.33 -23.94
N ASP A 274 3.21 10.93 -23.09
CA ASP A 274 1.80 11.18 -23.35
C ASP A 274 1.57 12.61 -23.88
N ASP A 275 0.33 12.90 -24.29
CA ASP A 275 -0.11 14.20 -24.79
C ASP A 275 -0.57 15.18 -23.68
N VAL A 276 -0.73 14.66 -22.46
CA VAL A 276 -1.17 15.40 -21.28
C VAL A 276 -0.38 14.96 -20.05
N THR A 277 -0.17 15.89 -19.11
CA THR A 277 0.39 15.59 -17.79
C THR A 277 -0.73 15.61 -16.76
N SER A 278 -0.82 14.53 -15.99
CA SER A 278 -1.80 14.38 -14.92
C SER A 278 -1.68 15.49 -13.87
N PRO A 279 -2.81 16.03 -13.37
CA PRO A 279 -2.80 16.95 -12.23
C PRO A 279 -2.45 16.26 -10.90
N CYS A 280 -2.30 14.94 -10.89
CA CYS A 280 -1.88 14.17 -9.70
C CYS A 280 -0.36 14.01 -9.59
N ILE A 281 0.39 14.45 -10.60
CA ILE A 281 1.86 14.47 -10.57
C ILE A 281 2.33 15.65 -9.73
N ASP A 282 3.36 15.45 -8.90
CA ASP A 282 3.98 16.46 -8.02
C ASP A 282 3.01 17.19 -7.07
N THR A 283 1.90 16.56 -6.70
CA THR A 283 0.81 17.23 -5.94
C THR A 283 0.52 16.56 -4.60
N GLY A 284 1.26 15.51 -4.23
CA GLY A 284 1.15 14.87 -2.91
C GLY A 284 1.64 15.76 -1.76
N ASN A 285 1.60 15.21 -0.55
CA ASN A 285 2.00 15.89 0.67
C ASN A 285 3.47 16.32 0.58
N PRO A 286 3.78 17.64 0.70
CA PRO A 286 5.16 18.14 0.68
C PRO A 286 6.03 17.62 1.82
N ASN A 287 5.44 17.01 2.85
CA ASN A 287 6.16 16.34 3.92
C ASN A 287 6.19 14.83 3.74
N SER A 288 5.77 14.25 2.63
CA SER A 288 6.03 12.83 2.32
C SER A 288 7.41 12.69 1.67
N PRO A 289 8.14 11.58 1.90
CA PRO A 289 9.37 11.34 1.16
C PRO A 289 9.03 11.08 -0.31
N ILE A 290 9.82 11.64 -1.23
CA ILE A 290 9.70 11.39 -2.67
C ILE A 290 10.04 9.93 -3.00
N GLY A 291 10.79 9.24 -2.14
CA GLY A 291 11.08 7.82 -2.32
C GLY A 291 11.88 7.56 -3.61
N ALA A 292 11.46 6.55 -4.38
CA ALA A 292 12.16 6.10 -5.57
C ALA A 292 11.61 6.71 -6.87
N GLU A 293 10.87 7.83 -6.80
CA GLU A 293 10.33 8.46 -8.02
C GLU A 293 11.46 8.90 -8.97
N PRO A 294 11.35 8.56 -10.26
CA PRO A 294 12.42 8.78 -11.22
C PRO A 294 12.56 10.25 -11.59
N PHE A 295 13.80 10.69 -11.77
CA PHE A 295 14.08 12.04 -12.24
C PHE A 295 13.59 12.25 -13.70
N PRO A 296 13.05 13.44 -14.04
CA PRO A 296 12.68 14.53 -13.12
C PRO A 296 11.40 14.22 -12.32
N ASN A 297 11.36 14.61 -11.05
CA ASN A 297 10.29 14.26 -10.08
C ASN A 297 9.71 15.47 -9.32
N GLY A 298 9.99 16.71 -9.75
CA GLY A 298 9.27 17.90 -9.29
C GLY A 298 9.54 18.33 -7.85
N GLY A 299 10.23 17.51 -7.06
CA GLY A 299 10.47 17.75 -5.64
C GLY A 299 9.27 17.42 -4.74
N LEU A 300 8.20 16.84 -5.26
CA LEU A 300 7.00 16.46 -4.50
C LEU A 300 6.54 15.08 -4.96
N ILE A 301 6.09 14.24 -4.01
CA ILE A 301 5.58 12.91 -4.35
C ILE A 301 4.33 13.00 -5.23
N ASN A 302 4.21 12.11 -6.21
CA ASN A 302 2.98 11.91 -6.96
C ASN A 302 1.88 11.32 -6.05
N MET A 303 0.62 11.65 -6.32
CA MET A 303 -0.50 10.94 -5.68
C MET A 303 -0.73 9.56 -6.31
N GLY A 304 -1.30 8.63 -5.54
CA GLY A 304 -1.72 7.31 -5.99
C GLY A 304 -0.71 6.19 -5.74
N ALA A 305 -1.05 4.99 -6.18
CA ALA A 305 -0.32 3.73 -5.92
C ALA A 305 1.17 3.78 -6.30
N TYR A 306 1.47 4.43 -7.40
CA TYR A 306 2.81 4.52 -7.97
C TYR A 306 3.63 5.67 -7.38
N GLY A 307 3.01 6.58 -6.63
CA GLY A 307 3.72 7.64 -5.92
C GLY A 307 4.74 7.07 -4.93
N GLY A 308 5.96 7.61 -4.96
CA GLY A 308 7.08 7.15 -4.16
C GLY A 308 7.82 5.92 -4.71
N THR A 309 7.44 5.43 -5.89
CA THR A 309 7.96 4.17 -6.46
C THR A 309 8.79 4.39 -7.73
N PRO A 310 9.59 3.40 -8.17
CA PRO A 310 10.33 3.48 -9.44
C PRO A 310 9.45 3.65 -10.69
N GLU A 311 8.17 3.32 -10.59
CA GLU A 311 7.20 3.38 -11.70
C GLU A 311 6.38 4.68 -11.71
N ALA A 312 6.66 5.61 -10.79
CA ALA A 312 6.00 6.91 -10.76
C ALA A 312 6.29 7.70 -12.04
N SER A 313 5.32 8.48 -12.48
CA SER A 313 5.43 9.23 -13.74
C SER A 313 6.27 10.49 -13.53
N LYS A 314 7.04 10.85 -14.56
CA LYS A 314 8.01 11.95 -14.49
C LYS A 314 7.34 13.31 -14.58
N SER A 315 7.96 14.31 -13.99
CA SER A 315 7.49 15.69 -13.97
C SER A 315 7.75 16.40 -15.29
N TYR A 316 6.77 17.17 -15.76
CA TYR A 316 6.86 17.93 -17.00
C TYR A 316 6.74 19.44 -16.75
N PHE A 317 7.76 20.19 -17.15
CA PHE A 317 7.87 21.63 -16.89
C PHE A 317 7.52 22.49 -18.10
N GLY A 318 6.63 22.01 -18.98
CA GLY A 318 6.24 22.72 -20.21
C GLY A 318 7.30 22.69 -21.33
N ARG A 319 8.38 21.93 -21.14
CA ARG A 319 9.47 21.71 -22.10
C ARG A 319 10.01 20.27 -21.97
N PRO A 320 10.75 19.76 -22.99
CA PRO A 320 11.36 18.44 -22.89
C PRO A 320 12.16 18.25 -21.59
N PRO A 321 12.06 17.07 -20.95
CA PRO A 321 12.70 16.82 -19.66
C PRO A 321 14.23 16.86 -19.78
N CYS A 322 14.89 17.25 -18.69
CA CYS A 322 16.36 17.24 -18.63
C CYS A 322 16.91 15.83 -18.77
N GLU A 323 17.85 15.63 -19.69
CA GLU A 323 18.62 14.37 -19.77
C GLU A 323 19.84 14.38 -18.82
N ILE A 324 20.17 15.54 -18.24
CA ILE A 324 21.34 15.73 -17.39
C ILE A 324 20.89 16.16 -16.00
N ILE A 325 21.35 15.46 -14.97
CA ILE A 325 21.17 15.87 -13.59
C ILE A 325 22.16 16.99 -13.30
N ILE A 326 21.64 18.20 -13.04
CA ILE A 326 22.44 19.36 -12.64
C ILE A 326 22.49 19.39 -11.11
N ALA A 327 23.69 19.51 -10.54
CA ALA A 327 23.82 19.62 -9.10
C ALA A 327 23.09 20.88 -8.59
N GLY A 328 22.07 20.68 -7.73
CA GLY A 328 21.24 21.75 -7.18
C GLY A 328 19.90 21.95 -7.90
N ASP A 329 19.69 21.32 -9.05
CA ASP A 329 18.38 21.23 -9.72
C ASP A 329 17.64 20.03 -9.12
N VAL A 330 16.87 20.29 -8.07
CA VAL A 330 16.24 19.25 -7.24
C VAL A 330 14.90 18.84 -7.83
N ASN A 331 14.17 19.76 -8.46
CA ASN A 331 12.91 19.42 -9.13
C ASN A 331 13.13 18.78 -10.52
N GLY A 332 14.31 18.99 -11.11
CA GLY A 332 14.68 18.46 -12.42
C GLY A 332 14.14 19.26 -13.59
N ASP A 333 13.89 20.56 -13.40
CA ASP A 333 13.35 21.43 -14.44
C ASP A 333 14.41 21.96 -15.42
N CYS A 334 15.69 21.63 -15.24
CA CYS A 334 16.90 22.14 -15.91
C CYS A 334 17.38 23.53 -15.47
N GLU A 335 16.82 24.13 -14.43
CA GLU A 335 17.23 25.44 -13.92
C GLU A 335 17.49 25.39 -12.42
N VAL A 336 18.74 25.60 -12.00
CA VAL A 336 19.04 25.82 -10.58
C VAL A 336 18.58 27.22 -10.18
N ASN A 337 17.47 27.31 -9.44
CA ASN A 337 16.85 28.57 -9.08
C ASN A 337 16.23 28.56 -7.66
N TRP A 338 15.36 29.54 -7.37
CA TRP A 338 14.76 29.67 -6.03
C TRP A 338 13.77 28.55 -5.71
N PHE A 339 13.15 27.92 -6.70
CA PHE A 339 12.22 26.80 -6.49
C PHE A 339 12.94 25.56 -5.95
N ASP A 340 14.16 25.25 -6.43
CA ASP A 340 14.98 24.19 -5.86
C ASP A 340 15.31 24.46 -4.40
N PHE A 341 15.69 25.71 -4.10
CA PHE A 341 15.97 26.11 -2.74
C PHE A 341 14.75 25.98 -1.84
N GLN A 342 13.55 26.28 -2.34
CA GLN A 342 12.30 26.09 -1.58
C GLN A 342 12.06 24.62 -1.26
N ILE A 343 12.28 23.69 -2.20
CA ILE A 343 12.14 22.25 -1.97
C ILE A 343 13.15 21.79 -0.91
N ILE A 344 14.42 22.21 -1.04
CA ILE A 344 15.45 21.91 -0.05
C ILE A 344 15.06 22.46 1.34
N ALA A 345 14.53 23.69 1.39
CA ALA A 345 14.12 24.34 2.64
C ALA A 345 12.91 23.66 3.28
N LEU A 346 11.95 23.15 2.48
CA LEU A 346 10.78 22.40 2.96
C LEU A 346 11.19 21.14 3.73
N HIS A 347 12.27 20.49 3.31
CA HIS A 347 12.78 19.27 3.95
C HIS A 347 13.95 19.53 4.91
N TRP A 348 14.32 20.78 5.16
CA TRP A 348 15.48 21.13 5.98
C TRP A 348 15.28 20.68 7.43
N LEU A 349 16.24 19.91 7.95
CA LEU A 349 16.21 19.30 9.30
C LEU A 349 15.16 18.20 9.51
N ARG A 350 14.58 17.67 8.44
CA ARG A 350 13.72 16.49 8.55
C ARG A 350 14.54 15.28 9.02
N ASP A 351 14.09 14.61 10.08
CA ASP A 351 14.64 13.34 10.55
C ASP A 351 13.70 12.22 10.09
N GLU A 352 14.21 11.27 9.32
CA GLU A 352 13.45 10.12 8.81
C GLU A 352 13.45 8.92 9.78
N ASN A 353 14.10 9.05 10.95
CA ASN A 353 14.18 7.98 11.95
C ASN A 353 13.11 8.07 13.07
N GLN A 354 11.98 8.75 12.84
CA GLN A 354 10.86 8.83 13.79
C GLN A 354 9.59 8.18 13.27
#